data_AF-A0A444K192-F1
#
_entry.id   AF-A0A444K192-F1
#
_cell.length_a   1.000
_cell.length_b   1.000
_cell.length_c   1.000
_cell.angle_alpha   90.00
_cell.angle_beta   90.00
_cell.angle_gamma   90.00
#
_symmetry.space_group_name_H-M   'P 1'
#
loop_
_entity.id
_entity.type
_entity.pdbx_description
1 polymer ?
#
loop_
_entity_poly.entity_id
_entity_poly.type
_entity_poly.pdbx_seq_one_letter_code
_entity_poly.pdbx_strand_id
1 'polypeptide(L)'
;MVHPTITAAGERLRQRRFIGVMLAAPFLAAGAAVTLVTSSLGAAVTIAAIFAAFGFCWFAALLVAASGRMALAGQAALVLGGLALGTAIFAAGGLASPVALLALALPFETWWIGGSRRAVYWGALSALGAVLLQPFAG
;
A
#
# COMPACT_ATOMS: atom_id res chain seq x y z
N MET A 1 -4.92 17.77 -7.26
CA MET A 1 -4.79 17.51 -8.70
C MET A 1 -5.75 16.40 -9.07
N VAL A 2 -6.66 16.61 -10.02
CA VAL A 2 -7.67 15.63 -10.47
C VAL A 2 -7.75 15.79 -11.98
N HIS A 3 -7.84 14.68 -12.71
CA HIS A 3 -7.86 14.74 -14.17
C HIS A 3 -9.09 15.53 -14.66
N PRO A 4 -8.92 16.48 -15.60
CA PRO A 4 -10.00 17.41 -15.98
C PRO A 4 -11.22 16.73 -16.58
N THR A 5 -11.06 15.59 -17.26
CA THR A 5 -12.17 14.84 -17.88
C THR A 5 -13.05 14.06 -16.89
N ILE A 6 -12.61 13.90 -15.64
CA ILE A 6 -13.45 13.29 -14.59
C ILE A 6 -14.44 14.37 -14.14
N THR A 7 -15.71 14.25 -14.49
CA THR A 7 -16.75 15.24 -14.16
C THR A 7 -17.63 14.81 -12.99
N ALA A 8 -17.80 13.50 -12.78
CA ALA A 8 -18.58 12.96 -11.68
C ALA A 8 -17.93 13.24 -10.32
N ALA A 9 -18.67 13.89 -9.41
CA ALA A 9 -18.17 14.30 -8.10
C ALA A 9 -17.63 13.12 -7.25
N GLY A 10 -18.30 11.97 -7.32
CA GLY A 10 -17.87 10.75 -6.62
C GLY A 10 -16.52 10.23 -7.12
N GLU A 11 -16.31 10.19 -8.44
CA GLU A 11 -15.07 9.71 -9.04
C GLU A 11 -13.90 10.67 -8.77
N ARG A 12 -14.17 11.99 -8.80
CA ARG A 12 -13.20 13.01 -8.38
C ARG A 12 -12.74 12.82 -6.94
N LEU A 13 -13.67 12.51 -6.03
CA LEU A 13 -13.35 12.31 -4.62
C LEU A 13 -12.47 11.06 -4.42
N ARG A 14 -12.79 9.95 -5.10
CA ARG A 14 -11.99 8.72 -5.08
C ARG A 14 -10.57 8.98 -5.58
N GLN A 15 -10.44 9.71 -6.70
CA GLN A 15 -9.14 10.06 -7.27
C GLN A 15 -8.30 10.93 -6.34
N ARG A 16 -8.92 11.93 -5.68
CA ARG A 16 -8.23 12.76 -4.67
C ARG A 16 -7.75 11.94 -3.49
N ARG A 17 -8.59 11.04 -2.97
CA ARG A 17 -8.23 10.17 -1.84
C ARG A 17 -7.07 9.25 -2.21
N PHE A 18 -7.13 8.61 -3.37
CA PHE A 18 -6.05 7.73 -3.84
C PHE A 18 -4.73 8.49 -4.01
N ILE A 19 -4.75 9.63 -4.71
CA ILE A 19 -3.55 10.46 -4.88
C ILE A 19 -3.01 10.91 -3.52
N GLY A 20 -3.87 11.35 -2.60
CA GLY A 20 -3.46 11.74 -1.25
C GLY A 20 -2.78 10.60 -0.48
N VAL A 21 -3.36 9.40 -0.51
CA VAL A 21 -2.78 8.20 0.14
C VAL A 21 -1.45 7.83 -0.51
N MET A 22 -1.35 7.82 -1.84
CA MET A 22 -0.09 7.54 -2.53
C MET A 22 0.99 8.60 -2.28
N LEU A 23 0.62 9.85 -1.97
CA LEU A 23 1.60 10.85 -1.58
C LEU A 23 2.07 10.68 -0.12
N ALA A 24 1.21 10.19 0.78
CA ALA A 24 1.50 10.05 2.21
C ALA A 24 2.12 8.68 2.59
N ALA A 25 1.68 7.60 1.94
CA ALA A 25 2.11 6.23 2.19
C ALA A 25 3.64 6.01 2.26
N PRO A 26 4.46 6.57 1.34
CA PRO A 26 5.90 6.30 1.38
C PRO A 26 6.60 6.82 2.63
N PHE A 27 6.04 7.84 3.31
CA PHE A 27 6.60 8.32 4.59
C PHE A 27 6.40 7.33 5.73
N LEU A 28 5.22 6.70 5.80
CA LEU A 28 4.95 5.64 6.78
C LEU A 28 5.77 4.39 6.47
N ALA A 29 5.85 4.02 5.19
CA ALA A 29 6.67 2.90 4.74
C ALA A 29 8.15 3.10 5.05
N ALA A 30 8.68 4.32 4.88
CA ALA A 30 10.05 4.65 5.21
C ALA A 30 10.32 4.52 6.72
N GLY A 31 9.42 5.00 7.58
CA GLY A 31 9.53 4.81 9.02
C GLY A 31 9.57 3.33 9.41
N ALA A 32 8.65 2.53 8.87
CA ALA A 32 8.62 1.08 9.10
C ALA A 32 9.89 0.39 8.60
N ALA A 33 10.39 0.76 7.41
CA ALA A 33 11.62 0.22 6.86
C ALA A 33 12.83 0.54 7.76
N VAL A 34 12.96 1.78 8.24
CA VAL A 34 14.07 2.14 9.14
C VAL A 34 14.01 1.32 10.43
N THR A 35 12.83 1.13 11.02
CA THR A 35 12.68 0.41 12.30
C THR A 35 12.84 -1.11 12.16
N LEU A 36 12.24 -1.71 11.13
CA LEU A 36 12.10 -3.17 11.01
C LEU A 36 13.09 -3.79 10.03
N VAL A 37 13.37 -3.12 8.90
CA VAL A 37 14.23 -3.67 7.83
C VAL A 37 15.70 -3.43 8.14
N THR A 38 16.07 -2.27 8.70
CA THR A 38 17.48 -1.97 8.99
C THR A 38 18.08 -2.92 10.03
N SER A 39 17.29 -3.24 11.05
CA SER A 39 17.68 -4.13 12.15
C SER A 39 17.78 -5.59 11.73
N SER A 40 17.06 -6.01 10.69
CA SER A 40 16.99 -7.41 10.22
C SER A 40 17.82 -7.69 8.96
N LEU A 41 17.83 -6.76 8.00
CA LEU A 41 18.35 -6.93 6.63
C LEU A 41 19.46 -5.94 6.26
N GLY A 42 19.74 -4.96 7.12
CA GLY A 42 20.83 -3.99 6.96
C GLY A 42 20.49 -2.75 6.13
N ALA A 43 21.35 -1.74 6.24
CA ALA A 43 21.08 -0.39 5.72
C ALA A 43 20.88 -0.31 4.20
N ALA A 44 21.61 -1.11 3.42
CA ALA A 44 21.49 -1.10 1.95
C ALA A 44 20.08 -1.52 1.50
N VAL A 45 19.53 -2.57 2.11
CA VAL A 45 18.18 -3.07 1.81
C VAL A 45 17.12 -2.05 2.26
N THR A 46 17.30 -1.42 3.41
CA THR A 46 16.42 -0.34 3.87
C THR A 46 16.35 0.82 2.87
N ILE A 47 17.51 1.30 2.40
CA ILE A 47 17.56 2.42 1.45
C ILE A 47 16.85 2.03 0.14
N ALA A 48 17.11 0.83 -0.38
CA ALA A 48 16.43 0.32 -1.57
C ALA A 48 14.91 0.24 -1.40
N ALA A 49 14.44 -0.23 -0.23
CA ALA A 49 13.02 -0.31 0.09
C ALA A 49 12.35 1.08 0.16
N ILE A 50 13.03 2.06 0.76
CA ILE A 50 12.56 3.46 0.80
C ILE A 50 12.41 4.00 -0.62
N PHE A 51 13.44 3.89 -1.46
CA PHE A 51 13.38 4.37 -2.84
C PHE A 51 12.30 3.67 -3.67
N ALA A 52 12.14 2.35 -3.51
CA ALA A 52 11.09 1.59 -4.17
C ALA A 52 9.69 2.07 -3.75
N ALA A 53 9.47 2.29 -2.44
CA ALA A 53 8.20 2.80 -1.91
C ALA A 53 7.88 4.21 -2.45
N PHE A 54 8.83 5.14 -2.37
CA PHE A 54 8.68 6.49 -2.89
C PHE A 54 8.44 6.52 -4.39
N GLY A 55 9.28 5.82 -5.15
CA GLY A 55 9.17 5.74 -6.61
C GLY A 55 7.83 5.16 -7.04
N PHE A 56 7.40 4.04 -6.45
CA PHE A 56 6.13 3.41 -6.78
C PHE A 56 4.93 4.29 -6.43
N CYS A 57 4.87 4.82 -5.21
CA CYS A 57 3.69 5.56 -4.77
C CYS A 57 3.52 6.87 -5.55
N TRP A 58 4.59 7.63 -5.74
CA TRP A 58 4.52 8.86 -6.53
C TRP A 58 4.28 8.61 -8.01
N PHE A 59 4.87 7.56 -8.59
CA PHE A 59 4.58 7.17 -9.97
C PHE A 59 3.11 6.78 -10.15
N ALA A 60 2.53 6.00 -9.22
CA ALA A 60 1.12 5.64 -9.24
C ALA A 60 0.22 6.89 -9.11
N ALA A 61 0.57 7.83 -8.23
CA ALA A 61 -0.14 9.10 -8.10
C ALA A 61 -0.11 9.91 -9.41
N LEU A 62 1.06 10.02 -10.05
CA LEU A 62 1.23 10.71 -11.33
C LEU A 62 0.47 10.03 -12.47
N LEU A 63 0.55 8.70 -12.57
CA LEU A 63 -0.17 7.92 -13.57
C LEU A 63 -1.69 8.14 -13.43
N VAL A 64 -2.23 8.12 -12.21
CA VAL A 64 -3.65 8.38 -11.98
C VAL A 64 -4.01 9.84 -12.25
N ALA A 65 -3.16 10.79 -11.87
CA ALA A 65 -3.39 12.21 -12.15
C ALA A 65 -3.40 12.50 -13.65
N ALA A 66 -2.53 11.86 -14.43
CA ALA A 66 -2.36 12.06 -15.86
C ALA A 66 -3.35 11.26 -16.73
N SER A 67 -3.70 10.03 -16.33
CA SER A 67 -4.57 9.16 -17.14
C SER A 67 -6.05 9.18 -16.70
N GLY A 68 -6.34 9.62 -15.48
CA GLY A 68 -7.66 9.48 -14.86
C GLY A 68 -8.08 8.04 -14.56
N ARG A 69 -7.26 7.02 -14.88
CA ARG A 69 -7.60 5.60 -14.72
C ARG A 69 -7.08 5.06 -13.40
N MET A 70 -7.97 4.83 -12.44
CA MET A 70 -7.61 4.32 -11.11
C MET A 70 -7.46 2.80 -11.04
N ALA A 71 -8.07 2.03 -11.94
CA ALA A 71 -8.18 0.57 -11.79
C ALA A 71 -6.81 -0.13 -11.74
N LEU A 72 -5.94 0.13 -12.72
CA LEU A 72 -4.61 -0.49 -12.79
C LEU A 72 -3.71 -0.06 -11.64
N ALA A 73 -3.69 1.23 -11.32
CA ALA A 73 -2.90 1.77 -10.22
C ALA A 73 -3.37 1.22 -8.86
N GLY A 74 -4.68 1.06 -8.68
CA GLY A 74 -5.26 0.48 -7.47
C GLY A 74 -4.92 -1.00 -7.31
N GLN A 75 -4.94 -1.78 -8.39
CA GLN A 75 -4.53 -3.19 -8.36
C GLN A 75 -3.04 -3.34 -8.01
N ALA A 76 -2.17 -2.55 -8.65
CA ALA A 76 -0.75 -2.56 -8.36
C ALA A 76 -0.47 -2.15 -6.90
N ALA A 77 -1.15 -1.11 -6.40
CA ALA A 77 -1.03 -0.66 -5.01
C ALA A 77 -1.47 -1.73 -4.02
N LEU A 78 -2.52 -2.51 -4.32
CA LEU A 78 -2.97 -3.60 -3.46
C LEU A 78 -1.99 -4.76 -3.39
N VAL A 79 -1.42 -5.15 -4.52
CA VAL A 79 -0.43 -6.24 -4.58
C VAL A 79 0.84 -5.82 -3.85
N LEU A 80 1.39 -4.65 -4.17
CA LEU A 80 2.63 -4.18 -3.56
C LEU A 80 2.45 -3.82 -2.09
N GLY A 81 1.29 -3.27 -1.71
CA GLY A 81 0.94 -3.04 -0.31
C GLY A 81 0.84 -4.34 0.50
N GLY A 82 0.25 -5.40 -0.09
CA GLY A 82 0.22 -6.73 0.52
C GLY A 82 1.61 -7.33 0.71
N LEU A 83 2.47 -7.23 -0.30
CA LEU A 83 3.86 -7.69 -0.21
C LEU A 83 4.64 -6.91 0.86
N ALA A 84 4.52 -5.58 0.88
CA ALA A 84 5.18 -4.73 1.87
C ALA A 84 4.69 -5.02 3.30
N LEU A 85 3.39 -5.32 3.47
CA LEU A 85 2.85 -5.75 4.75
C LEU A 85 3.42 -7.10 5.17
N GLY A 86 3.48 -8.08 4.26
CA GLY A 86 4.04 -9.40 4.53
C GLY A 86 5.51 -9.33 4.96
N THR A 87 6.32 -8.51 4.26
CA THR A 87 7.72 -8.31 4.63
C THR A 87 7.86 -7.60 5.98
N ALA A 88 7.00 -6.63 6.29
CA ALA A 88 6.99 -5.95 7.58
C ALA A 88 6.63 -6.90 8.74
N ILE A 89 5.61 -7.76 8.57
CA ILE A 89 5.23 -8.76 9.59
C ILE A 89 6.39 -9.74 9.81
N PHE A 90 7.01 -10.22 8.73
CA PHE A 90 8.15 -11.12 8.82
C PHE A 90 9.33 -10.48 9.58
N ALA A 91 9.73 -9.27 9.17
CA ALA A 91 10.82 -8.53 9.81
C ALA A 91 10.54 -8.21 11.29
N ALA A 92 9.27 -8.13 11.68
CA ALA A 92 8.86 -7.87 13.06
C ALA A 92 8.74 -9.13 13.94
N GLY A 93 9.14 -10.31 13.44
CA GLY A 93 9.09 -11.57 14.18
C GLY A 93 7.82 -12.40 13.95
N GLY A 94 7.08 -12.13 12.87
CA GLY A 94 5.92 -12.91 12.45
C GLY A 94 4.59 -12.46 13.07
N LEU A 95 3.58 -13.34 13.00
CA LEU A 95 2.18 -12.99 13.33
C LEU A 95 1.91 -12.68 14.81
N ALA A 96 2.81 -13.05 15.71
CA ALA A 96 2.72 -12.69 17.13
C ALA A 96 3.06 -11.21 17.38
N SER A 97 3.65 -10.53 16.39
CA SER A 97 4.02 -9.13 16.46
C SER A 97 2.81 -8.19 16.41
N PRO A 98 2.82 -7.05 17.12
CA PRO A 98 1.81 -6.00 16.97
C PRO A 98 1.66 -5.49 15.52
N VAL A 99 2.70 -5.66 14.70
CA VAL A 99 2.70 -5.30 13.27
C VAL A 99 1.63 -6.07 12.48
N ALA A 100 1.23 -7.28 12.93
CA ALA A 100 0.15 -8.05 12.29
C ALA A 100 -1.19 -7.31 12.28
N LEU A 101 -1.43 -6.38 13.23
CA LEU A 101 -2.64 -5.55 13.24
C LEU A 101 -2.73 -4.61 12.03
N LEU A 102 -1.59 -4.28 11.38
CA LEU A 102 -1.59 -3.49 10.14
C LEU A 102 -2.27 -4.23 8.97
N ALA A 103 -2.53 -5.53 9.08
CA ALA A 103 -3.35 -6.26 8.12
C ALA A 103 -4.78 -5.71 8.01
N LEU A 104 -5.28 -5.04 9.06
CA LEU A 104 -6.58 -4.35 9.04
C LEU A 104 -6.54 -3.03 8.26
N ALA A 105 -5.35 -2.47 7.99
CA ALA A 105 -5.22 -1.22 7.27
C ALA A 105 -5.60 -1.35 5.79
N LEU A 106 -5.20 -2.43 5.11
CA LEU A 106 -5.53 -2.68 3.70
C LEU A 106 -7.05 -2.72 3.40
N PRO A 107 -7.89 -3.48 4.14
CA PRO A 107 -9.34 -3.45 3.94
C PRO A 107 -9.95 -2.09 4.29
N PHE A 108 -9.39 -1.37 5.27
CA PHE A 108 -9.85 -0.02 5.61
C PHE A 108 -9.53 1.00 4.52
N GLU A 109 -8.30 1.02 3.99
CA GLU A 109 -7.87 1.94 2.93
C GLU A 109 -8.63 1.70 1.63
N THR A 110 -8.84 0.43 1.26
CA THR A 110 -9.63 0.08 0.07
C THR A 110 -11.10 0.47 0.21
N TRP A 111 -11.69 0.33 1.41
CA TRP A 111 -13.03 0.84 1.68
C TRP A 111 -13.09 2.36 1.58
N TRP A 112 -12.15 3.05 2.22
CA TRP A 112 -12.11 4.51 2.28
C TRP A 112 -11.89 5.17 0.91
N ILE A 113 -11.02 4.58 0.08
CA ILE A 113 -10.71 5.07 -1.27
C ILE A 113 -11.78 4.62 -2.27
N GLY A 114 -12.17 3.35 -2.23
CA GLY A 114 -13.02 2.71 -3.25
C GLY A 114 -14.51 2.74 -2.96
N GLY A 115 -14.95 3.10 -1.75
CA GLY A 115 -16.36 3.29 -1.35
C GLY A 115 -17.30 2.14 -1.74
N SER A 116 -16.79 0.92 -1.90
CA SER A 116 -17.52 -0.24 -2.42
C SER A 116 -17.16 -1.48 -1.64
N ARG A 117 -18.15 -2.35 -1.39
CA ARG A 117 -17.96 -3.65 -0.72
C ARG A 117 -16.96 -4.54 -1.46
N ARG A 118 -16.91 -4.44 -2.80
CA ARG A 118 -15.92 -5.17 -3.62
C ARG A 118 -14.49 -4.76 -3.30
N ALA A 119 -14.23 -3.48 -3.04
CA ALA A 119 -12.89 -3.01 -2.72
C ALA A 119 -12.39 -3.59 -1.39
N VAL A 120 -13.29 -3.72 -0.40
CA VAL A 120 -12.99 -4.34 0.90
C VAL A 120 -12.55 -5.79 0.74
N TYR A 121 -13.24 -6.58 -0.11
CA TYR A 121 -12.85 -7.97 -0.36
C TYR A 121 -11.46 -8.09 -0.96
N TRP A 122 -11.09 -7.21 -1.89
CA TRP A 122 -9.75 -7.21 -2.48
C TRP A 122 -8.67 -6.79 -1.48
N GLY A 123 -8.96 -5.82 -0.60
CA GLY A 123 -8.07 -5.45 0.51
C GLY A 123 -7.88 -6.59 1.51
N ALA A 124 -8.98 -7.26 1.90
CA ALA A 124 -8.95 -8.41 2.79
C ALA A 124 -8.21 -9.61 2.16
N LEU A 125 -8.39 -9.85 0.86
CA LEU A 125 -7.69 -10.91 0.15
C LEU A 125 -6.18 -10.65 0.08
N SER A 126 -5.77 -9.40 -0.16
CA SER A 126 -4.36 -9.01 -0.13
C SER A 126 -3.74 -9.21 1.26
N ALA A 127 -4.45 -8.80 2.32
CA ALA A 127 -4.01 -9.01 3.70
C ALA A 127 -3.92 -10.51 4.05
N LEU A 128 -4.89 -11.33 3.64
CA LEU A 128 -4.85 -12.78 3.80
C LEU A 128 -3.67 -13.40 3.05
N GLY A 129 -3.40 -12.96 1.82
CA GLY A 129 -2.22 -13.40 1.07
C GLY A 129 -0.93 -13.11 1.82
N ALA A 130 -0.78 -11.91 2.38
CA ALA A 130 0.39 -11.54 3.19
C ALA A 130 0.58 -12.44 4.41
N VAL A 131 -0.52 -12.80 5.10
CA VAL A 131 -0.52 -13.70 6.26
C VAL A 131 -0.21 -15.14 5.85
N LEU A 132 -0.83 -15.65 4.79
CA LEU A 132 -0.66 -17.03 4.31
C LEU A 132 0.74 -17.28 3.72
N LEU A 133 1.44 -16.24 3.26
CA LEU A 133 2.82 -16.32 2.79
C LEU A 133 3.85 -16.33 3.93
N GLN A 134 3.48 -15.96 5.16
CA GLN A 134 4.38 -16.00 6.33
C GLN A 134 5.11 -17.34 6.54
N PRO A 135 4.45 -18.52 6.49
CA PRO A 135 5.13 -19.80 6.68
C PRO A 135 6.18 -20.14 5.62
N PHE A 136 6.17 -19.47 4.45
CA PHE A 136 7.16 -19.66 3.38
C PHE A 136 8.27 -18.61 3.40
N ALA A 137 8.19 -17.62 4.28
CA ALA A 137 9.22 -16.59 4.43
C ALA A 137 10.33 -16.97 5.43
N GLY A 138 10.16 -18.09 6.16
CA GLY A 138 11.08 -18.61 7.17
C GLY A 138 12.21 -19.48 6.63
#